data_AF-A0A7C9GP03-F1
#
_entry.id   AF-A0A7C9GP03-F1
#
_cell.length_a   1.000
_cell.length_b   1.000
_cell.length_c   1.000
_cell.angle_alpha   90.00
_cell.angle_beta   90.00
_cell.angle_gamma   90.00
#
_symmetry.space_group_name_H-M   'P 1'
#
loop_
_entity.id
_entity.type
_entity.pdbx_description
1 polymer ?
#
loop_
_entity_poly.entity_id
_entity_poly.type
_entity_poly.pdbx_seq_one_letter_code
_entity_poly.pdbx_strand_id
1 'polypeptide(L)'
;MQPRRAQQPITIRSDRAASRLAALTRDGRSQAQVIEEALEAMPLPTLPDERADRVARINAILDQLRERTDIPTMAEFDAREYDEGGNPR
;
A
#
# COMPACT_ATOMS: atom_id res chain seq x y z
N MET A 1 -7.38 -36.52 25.86
CA MET A 1 -8.05 -35.62 24.89
C MET A 1 -7.64 -34.19 25.22
N GLN A 2 -6.94 -33.49 24.32
CA GLN A 2 -6.69 -32.06 24.49
C GLN A 2 -8.03 -31.31 24.46
N PRO A 3 -8.32 -30.42 25.43
CA PRO A 3 -9.53 -29.62 25.39
C PRO A 3 -9.47 -28.73 24.14
N ARG A 4 -10.48 -28.85 23.26
CA ARG A 4 -10.67 -27.92 22.14
C ARG A 4 -10.75 -26.53 22.77
N ARG A 5 -9.76 -25.66 22.52
CA ARG A 5 -9.85 -24.25 22.91
C ARG A 5 -11.15 -23.72 22.32
N ALA A 6 -12.08 -23.32 23.18
CA ALA A 6 -13.31 -22.68 22.74
C ALA A 6 -12.91 -21.42 21.96
N GLN A 7 -13.16 -21.43 20.66
CA GLN A 7 -12.87 -20.32 19.77
C GLN A 7 -13.74 -19.14 20.21
N GLN A 8 -13.12 -17.96 20.38
CA GLN A 8 -13.86 -16.75 20.74
C GLN A 8 -14.84 -16.41 19.61
N PRO A 9 -16.15 -16.22 19.90
CA PRO A 9 -17.12 -15.90 18.87
C PRO A 9 -16.82 -14.54 18.24
N ILE A 10 -16.83 -14.48 16.91
CA ILE A 10 -16.69 -13.23 16.17
C ILE A 10 -18.04 -12.50 16.24
N THR A 11 -18.08 -11.35 16.91
CA THR A 11 -19.31 -10.57 17.05
C THR A 11 -19.58 -9.74 15.79
N ILE A 12 -20.63 -10.09 15.04
CA ILE A 12 -21.10 -9.32 13.88
C ILE A 12 -22.20 -8.36 14.32
N ARG A 13 -21.96 -7.04 14.18
CA ARG A 13 -22.93 -6.01 14.58
C ARG A 13 -24.03 -5.74 13.55
N SER A 14 -23.89 -6.25 12.33
CA SER A 14 -24.86 -6.05 11.25
C SER A 14 -25.87 -7.19 11.22
N ASP A 15 -27.15 -6.88 11.42
CA ASP A 15 -28.25 -7.87 11.38
C ASP A 15 -28.31 -8.62 10.04
N ARG A 16 -28.05 -7.91 8.94
CA ARG A 16 -27.99 -8.51 7.59
C ARG A 16 -26.85 -9.53 7.48
N ALA A 17 -25.68 -9.21 8.02
CA ALA A 17 -24.53 -10.10 7.97
C ALA A 17 -24.74 -11.31 8.91
N ALA A 18 -25.31 -11.09 10.09
CA ALA A 18 -25.67 -12.17 11.02
C ALA A 18 -26.66 -13.16 10.40
N SER A 19 -27.70 -12.66 9.71
CA SER A 19 -28.69 -13.50 9.03
C SER A 19 -28.09 -14.35 7.91
N ARG A 20 -27.16 -13.78 7.14
CA ARG A 20 -26.42 -14.51 6.09
C ARG A 20 -25.50 -15.57 6.67
N LEU A 21 -24.76 -15.24 7.72
CA LEU A 21 -23.88 -16.20 8.38
C LEU A 21 -24.67 -17.39 8.94
N ALA A 22 -25.81 -17.13 9.59
CA ALA A 22 -26.69 -18.18 10.09
C ALA A 22 -27.23 -19.11 8.99
N ALA A 23 -27.50 -18.59 7.79
CA ALA A 23 -27.88 -19.40 6.64
C ALA A 23 -26.72 -20.27 6.13
N LEU A 24 -25.51 -19.72 6.11
CA LEU A 24 -24.30 -20.40 5.63
C LEU A 24 -23.84 -21.52 6.57
N THR A 25 -24.10 -21.42 7.87
CA THR A 25 -23.73 -22.43 8.88
C THR A 25 -24.81 -23.49 9.13
N ARG A 26 -25.91 -23.49 8.37
CA ARG A 26 -27.08 -24.37 8.61
C ARG A 26 -26.76 -25.87 8.44
N ASP A 27 -25.76 -26.17 7.62
CA ASP A 27 -25.27 -27.52 7.32
C ASP A 27 -24.33 -28.10 8.39
N GLY A 28 -24.11 -27.38 9.49
CA GLY A 28 -23.23 -27.80 10.58
C GLY A 28 -21.79 -27.30 10.45
N ARG A 29 -21.48 -26.50 9.42
CA ARG A 29 -20.20 -25.79 9.35
C ARG A 29 -20.08 -24.75 10.46
N SER A 30 -18.87 -24.60 10.98
CA SER A 30 -18.59 -23.55 11.98
C SER A 30 -18.55 -22.17 11.31
N GLN A 31 -18.86 -21.12 12.08
CA GLN A 31 -18.74 -19.73 11.60
C GLN A 31 -17.31 -19.41 11.15
N ALA A 32 -16.31 -19.91 11.89
CA ALA A 32 -14.90 -19.73 11.55
C ALA A 32 -14.57 -20.32 10.18
N GLN A 33 -14.98 -21.57 9.95
CA GLN A 33 -14.79 -22.24 8.66
C GLN A 33 -15.40 -21.44 7.51
N VAL A 34 -16.66 -20.98 7.65
CA VAL A 34 -17.33 -20.19 6.60
C VAL A 34 -16.58 -18.87 6.32
N ILE A 35 -16.06 -18.21 7.36
CA ILE A 35 -15.33 -16.95 7.21
C ILE A 35 -13.96 -17.20 6.58
N GLU A 36 -13.24 -18.23 6.99
CA GLU A 36 -11.93 -18.60 6.44
C GLU A 36 -12.03 -18.98 4.96
N GLU A 37 -12.98 -19.85 4.59
CA GLU A 37 -13.26 -20.20 3.19
C GLU A 37 -13.60 -18.95 2.35
N ALA A 38 -14.41 -18.04 2.92
CA ALA A 38 -14.76 -16.81 2.23
C ALA A 38 -13.54 -15.87 2.05
N LEU A 39 -12.65 -15.77 3.04
CA LEU A 39 -11.43 -14.97 2.97
C LEU A 39 -10.41 -15.57 2.00
N GLU A 40 -10.31 -16.90 1.93
CA GLU A 40 -9.42 -17.61 1.00
C GLU A 40 -9.89 -17.48 -0.45
N ALA A 41 -11.20 -17.45 -0.69
CA ALA A 41 -11.78 -17.21 -2.00
C ALA A 41 -11.70 -15.73 -2.45
N MET A 42 -11.40 -14.80 -1.54
CA MET A 42 -11.24 -13.39 -1.91
C MET A 42 -9.91 -13.20 -2.66
N PRO A 43 -9.92 -12.53 -3.82
CA PRO A 43 -8.67 -12.11 -4.42
C PRO A 43 -7.97 -11.18 -3.44
N LEU A 44 -6.67 -11.42 -3.21
CA LEU A 44 -5.87 -10.49 -2.44
C LEU A 44 -5.98 -9.11 -3.09
N PRO A 45 -6.24 -8.04 -2.32
CA PRO A 45 -6.24 -6.71 -2.88
C PRO A 45 -4.88 -6.49 -3.52
N THR A 46 -4.89 -6.03 -4.77
CA THR A 46 -3.67 -5.61 -5.45
C THR A 46 -3.15 -4.42 -4.65
N LEU A 47 -2.13 -4.65 -3.83
CA LEU A 47 -1.46 -3.56 -3.15
C LEU A 47 -0.85 -2.70 -4.27
N PRO A 48 -1.04 -1.36 -4.23
CA PRO A 48 -0.34 -0.49 -5.16
C PRO A 48 1.15 -0.79 -5.06
N ASP A 49 1.80 -0.94 -6.22
CA ASP A 49 3.25 -1.11 -6.25
C ASP A 49 3.88 0.22 -5.81
N GLU A 50 4.10 0.36 -4.50
CA GLU A 50 4.66 1.56 -3.88
C GLU A 50 5.98 1.97 -4.53
N ARG A 51 6.74 1.00 -5.06
CA ARG A 51 7.99 1.25 -5.78
C ARG A 51 7.71 1.85 -7.15
N ALA A 52 6.76 1.30 -7.91
CA ALA A 52 6.35 1.87 -9.19
C ALA A 52 5.80 3.30 -9.01
N ASP A 53 4.94 3.52 -8.01
CA ASP A 53 4.37 4.84 -7.70
C ASP A 53 5.44 5.85 -7.25
N ARG A 54 6.44 5.40 -6.49
CA ARG A 54 7.58 6.23 -6.11
C ARG A 54 8.43 6.60 -7.32
N VAL A 55 8.72 5.65 -8.21
CA VAL A 55 9.49 5.91 -9.44
C VAL A 55 8.74 6.86 -10.35
N ALA A 56 7.43 6.67 -10.54
CA ALA A 56 6.59 7.57 -11.33
C ALA A 56 6.63 9.01 -10.81
N ARG A 57 6.53 9.20 -9.49
CA ARG A 57 6.64 10.54 -8.86
C ARG A 57 8.00 11.17 -9.08
N ILE A 58 9.08 10.41 -8.93
CA ILE A 58 10.45 10.93 -9.17
C ILE A 58 10.61 11.35 -10.63
N ASN A 59 10.17 10.53 -11.58
CA ASN A 59 10.28 10.83 -13.01
C ASN A 59 9.48 12.08 -13.38
N ALA A 60 8.26 12.25 -12.85
CA ALA A 60 7.48 13.46 -13.08
C ALA A 60 8.20 14.73 -12.62
N ILE A 61 8.88 14.68 -11.47
CA ILE A 61 9.70 15.80 -10.98
C ILE A 61 10.90 16.04 -11.91
N LEU A 62 11.59 14.99 -12.34
CA LEU A 62 12.74 15.11 -13.24
C LEU A 62 12.36 15.70 -14.59
N ASP A 63 11.21 15.32 -15.15
CA ASP A 63 10.73 15.87 -16.42
C ASP A 63 10.35 17.34 -16.28
N GLN A 64 9.69 17.73 -15.18
CA GLN A 64 9.44 19.15 -14.88
C GLN A 64 10.73 19.96 -14.75
N LEU A 65 11.79 19.38 -14.16
CA LEU A 65 13.09 20.04 -14.03
C LEU A 65 13.84 20.14 -15.37
N ARG A 66 13.62 19.22 -16.31
CA ARG A 66 14.24 19.28 -17.65
C ARG A 66 13.70 20.42 -18.51
N GLU A 67 12.42 20.76 -18.34
CA GLU A 67 11.78 21.84 -19.08
C GLU A 67 12.13 23.23 -18.51
N ARG A 68 12.76 23.28 -17.34
CA ARG A 68 13.19 24.52 -16.69
C ARG A 68 14.48 25.06 -17.31
N THR A 69 14.35 26.18 -18.00
CA THR A 69 15.49 26.92 -18.56
C THR A 69 16.12 27.92 -17.58
N ASP A 70 15.55 28.07 -16.38
CA ASP A 70 16.00 29.01 -15.35
C ASP A 70 16.99 28.40 -14.35
N ILE A 71 17.25 27.10 -14.45
CA ILE A 71 18.22 26.40 -13.62
C ILE A 71 19.58 26.46 -14.32
N PRO A 72 20.61 27.07 -13.70
CA PRO A 72 21.93 27.12 -14.29
C PRO A 72 22.51 25.71 -14.42
N THR A 73 23.24 25.48 -15.50
CA THR A 73 24.08 24.29 -15.63
C THR A 73 25.12 24.25 -14.50
N MET A 74 25.69 23.08 -14.23
CA MET A 74 26.73 22.96 -13.21
C MET A 74 27.90 23.90 -13.49
N ALA A 75 28.32 24.04 -14.76
CA ALA A 75 29.39 24.96 -15.13
C ALA A 75 29.05 26.44 -14.90
N GLU A 76 27.79 26.84 -15.13
CA GLU A 76 27.33 28.21 -14.86
C GLU A 76 27.22 28.50 -13.36
N PHE A 77 26.78 27.51 -12.57
CA PHE A 77 26.76 27.59 -11.12
C PHE A 77 28.19 27.70 -10.58
N ASP A 78 29.09 26.84 -11.04
CA ASP A 78 30.48 26.81 -10.60
C ASP A 78 31.20 28.13 -10.91
N ALA A 79 31.02 28.67 -12.12
CA ALA A 79 31.61 29.96 -12.50
C ALA A 79 31.07 31.14 -11.67
N ARG A 80 29.83 31.03 -11.15
CA ARG A 80 29.19 32.05 -10.31
C ARG A 80 29.65 31.97 -8.86
N GLU A 81 29.67 30.76 -8.29
CA GLU A 81 29.90 30.55 -6.86
C GLU A 81 31.37 30.34 -6.50
N TYR A 82 32.18 29.84 -7.43
CA TYR A 82 33.58 29.48 -7.17
C TYR A 82 34.55 30.27 -8.05
N ASP A 83 35.73 30.58 -7.50
CA ASP A 83 36.86 31.16 -8.23
C ASP A 83 37.60 30.09 -9.07
N GLU A 84 38.59 30.51 -9.86
CA GLU A 84 39.38 29.60 -10.69
C GLU A 84 40.17 28.56 -9.86
N GLY A 85 40.36 28.80 -8.56
CA GLY A 85 40.97 27.88 -7.60
C GLY A 85 39.98 26.94 -6.92
N GLY A 86 38.68 27.05 -7.22
CA GLY A 86 37.61 26.26 -6.60
C GLY A 86 37.23 26.72 -5.19
N ASN A 87 37.64 27.92 -4.77
CA ASN A 87 37.19 28.52 -3.50
C ASN A 87 35.89 29.29 -3.71
N PRO A 88 34.99 29.33 -2.71
CA PRO A 88 33.82 30.20 -2.76
C PRO A 88 34.24 31.66 -2.95
N ARG A 89 33.58 32.36 -3.87
CA ARG A 89 33.79 33.79 -4.11
C ARG A 89 33.18 34.67 -3.02
#